data_AF-A0A1G9FSN0-F1
#
_entry.id   AF-A0A1G9FSN0-F1
#
_cell.length_a   1.000
_cell.length_b   1.000
_cell.length_c   1.000
_cell.angle_alpha   90.00
_cell.angle_beta   90.00
_cell.angle_gamma   90.00
#
_symmetry.space_group_name_H-M   'P 1'
#
loop_
_entity.id
_entity.type
_entity.pdbx_description
1 polymer ?
#
loop_
_entity_poly.entity_id
_entity_poly.type
_entity_poly.pdbx_seq_one_letter_code
_entity_poly.pdbx_strand_id
1 'polypeptide(L)'
;MGGFDVTPETIRQSADQLDAARDEVQALLDQFTAAVEQYADAFGGDMIGTAGGLGHQACMDAVTECFTTNIEDLTGLSQALREMADDHEVSDDEIAAVFAQFQGDLGTA
;
A
#
# COMPACT_ATOMS: atom_id res chain seq x y z
N MET A 1 30.51 -1.89 -8.67
CA MET A 1 29.07 -1.74 -8.90
C MET A 1 28.43 -1.79 -7.52
N GLY A 2 27.93 -0.66 -7.01
CA GLY A 2 27.20 -0.65 -5.74
C GLY A 2 25.90 -1.40 -5.96
N GLY A 3 25.81 -2.63 -5.45
CA GLY A 3 24.58 -3.41 -5.49
C GLY A 3 23.53 -2.73 -4.63
N PHE A 4 22.27 -2.85 -5.03
CA PHE A 4 21.13 -2.57 -4.17
C PHE A 4 21.27 -3.53 -2.97
N ASP A 5 21.67 -3.00 -1.82
CA ASP A 5 21.80 -3.80 -0.60
C ASP A 5 20.39 -3.96 -0.05
N VAL A 6 19.73 -5.04 -0.47
CA VAL A 6 18.38 -5.38 -0.02
C VAL A 6 18.53 -6.00 1.37
N THR A 7 18.40 -5.17 2.39
CA THR A 7 18.36 -5.60 3.79
C THR A 7 16.92 -5.63 4.29
N PRO A 8 16.59 -6.44 5.30
CA PRO A 8 15.27 -6.42 5.95
C PRO A 8 14.82 -5.01 6.32
N GLU A 9 15.75 -4.17 6.82
CA GLU A 9 15.48 -2.78 7.16
C GLU A 9 15.07 -1.93 5.94
N THR A 10 15.75 -2.07 4.80
CA THR A 10 15.38 -1.34 3.57
C THR A 10 14.04 -1.82 3.00
N ILE A 11 13.70 -3.09 3.20
CA ILE A 11 12.40 -3.65 2.82
C ILE A 11 11.30 -3.06 3.70
N ARG A 12 11.49 -3.03 5.03
CA ARG A 12 10.54 -2.42 5.98
C ARG A 12 10.36 -0.93 5.70
N GLN A 13 11.43 -0.21 5.42
CA GLN A 13 11.36 1.19 5.03
C GLN A 13 10.54 1.39 3.74
N SER A 14 10.63 0.46 2.79
CA SER A 14 9.83 0.49 1.56
C SER A 14 8.34 0.24 1.85
N ALA A 15 8.02 -0.68 2.77
CA ALA A 15 6.65 -0.89 3.23
C ALA A 15 6.07 0.37 3.89
N ASP A 16 6.84 1.06 4.74
CA ASP A 16 6.40 2.29 5.39
C ASP A 16 6.17 3.44 4.39
N GLN A 17 6.96 3.50 3.30
CA GLN A 17 6.74 4.45 2.21
C GLN A 17 5.45 4.15 1.44
N LEU A 18 5.11 2.87 1.23
CA LEU A 18 3.83 2.49 0.62
C LEU A 18 2.64 2.86 1.51
N ASP A 19 2.76 2.66 2.83
CA ASP A 19 1.72 3.07 3.78
C ASP A 19 1.52 4.59 3.78
N ALA A 20 2.62 5.37 3.76
CA ALA A 20 2.53 6.82 3.66
C ALA A 20 1.88 7.29 2.34
N ALA A 21 2.23 6.66 1.22
CA ALA A 21 1.64 6.98 -0.08
C ALA A 21 0.15 6.63 -0.13
N ARG A 22 -0.24 5.48 0.45
CA ARG A 22 -1.65 5.08 0.61
C ARG A 22 -2.44 6.13 1.38
N ASP A 23 -1.92 6.58 2.52
CA ASP A 23 -2.59 7.58 3.36
C ASP A 23 -2.74 8.92 2.63
N GLU A 24 -1.74 9.32 1.84
CA GLU A 24 -1.82 10.52 0.99
C GLU A 24 -2.90 10.39 -0.10
N VAL A 25 -2.98 9.25 -0.77
CA VAL A 25 -4.02 8.99 -1.79
C VAL A 25 -5.42 9.01 -1.18
N GLN A 26 -5.61 8.39 -0.01
CA GLN A 26 -6.89 8.43 0.70
C GLN A 26 -7.29 9.87 1.05
N ALA A 27 -6.36 10.65 1.61
CA ALA A 27 -6.64 12.04 1.97
C ALA A 27 -6.98 12.92 0.76
N LEU A 28 -6.38 12.66 -0.40
CA LEU A 28 -6.70 13.34 -1.65
C LEU A 28 -8.08 12.93 -2.20
N LEU A 29 -8.43 11.65 -2.11
CA LEU A 29 -9.76 11.14 -2.50
C LEU A 29 -10.87 11.75 -1.64
N ASP A 30 -10.65 11.83 -0.33
CA ASP A 30 -11.61 12.43 0.61
C ASP A 30 -11.81 13.92 0.28
N GLN A 31 -10.73 14.66 0.02
CA GLN A 31 -10.80 16.06 -0.39
C GLN A 31 -11.52 16.25 -1.72
N PHE A 32 -11.21 15.39 -2.71
CA PHE A 32 -11.89 15.40 -4.00
C PHE A 32 -13.39 15.17 -3.83
N THR A 33 -13.78 14.15 -3.07
CA THR A 33 -15.19 13.81 -2.83
C THR A 33 -15.92 14.96 -2.15
N ALA A 34 -15.34 15.55 -1.09
CA ALA A 34 -15.93 16.69 -0.39
C ALA A 34 -16.04 17.95 -1.27
N ALA A 35 -15.09 18.17 -2.19
CA ALA A 35 -15.15 19.29 -3.13
C ALA A 35 -16.25 19.08 -4.18
N VAL A 36 -16.43 17.85 -4.65
CA VAL A 36 -17.39 17.50 -5.69
C VAL A 36 -18.83 17.48 -5.16
N GLU A 37 -19.04 17.04 -3.92
CA GLU A 37 -20.35 17.08 -3.24
C GLU A 37 -20.93 18.51 -3.15
N GLN A 38 -20.08 19.54 -3.04
CA GLN A 38 -20.53 20.94 -3.04
C GLN A 38 -21.24 21.36 -4.34
N TYR A 39 -21.00 20.63 -5.43
CA TYR A 39 -21.64 20.88 -6.73
C TYR A 39 -22.85 19.98 -6.96
N ALA A 40 -23.13 19.00 -6.09
CA ALA A 40 -24.24 18.07 -6.25
C ALA A 40 -25.60 18.80 -6.29
N ASP A 41 -25.76 19.84 -5.47
CA ASP A 41 -26.97 20.69 -5.41
C ASP A 41 -27.23 21.46 -6.73
N ALA A 42 -26.20 21.67 -7.56
CA ALA A 42 -26.35 22.35 -8.84
C ALA A 42 -27.08 21.51 -9.89
N PHE A 43 -27.24 20.20 -9.65
CA PHE A 43 -27.90 19.27 -10.56
C PHE A 43 -29.38 19.03 -10.22
N GLY A 44 -29.97 19.73 -9.25
CA GLY A 44 -31.39 19.56 -8.88
C GLY A 44 -32.32 20.64 -9.46
N GLY A 45 -33.30 20.29 -10.32
CA GLY A 45 -34.39 21.21 -10.66
C GLY A 45 -35.17 20.95 -11.95
N ASP A 46 -34.57 20.33 -12.96
CA ASP A 46 -35.23 19.96 -14.22
C ASP A 46 -34.71 18.62 -14.80
N MET A 47 -35.20 18.22 -15.98
CA MET A 47 -34.76 16.97 -16.65
C MET A 47 -33.27 16.98 -17.01
N ILE A 48 -32.67 18.13 -17.31
CA ILE A 48 -31.24 18.27 -17.62
C ILE A 48 -30.42 18.14 -16.32
N GLY A 49 -30.87 18.76 -15.23
CA GLY A 49 -30.30 18.59 -13.90
C GLY A 49 -30.33 17.12 -13.47
N THR A 50 -31.45 16.43 -13.66
CA THR A 50 -31.59 15.00 -13.31
C THR A 50 -30.62 14.11 -14.10
N ALA A 51 -30.45 14.36 -15.40
CA ALA A 51 -29.45 13.67 -16.22
C ALA A 51 -28.01 13.99 -15.79
N GLY A 52 -27.75 15.24 -15.39
CA GLY A 52 -26.49 15.68 -14.80
C GLY A 52 -26.17 14.97 -13.49
N GLY A 53 -27.17 14.78 -12.61
CA GLY A 53 -27.04 14.03 -11.36
C GLY A 53 -26.69 12.55 -11.58
N LEU A 54 -27.31 11.90 -12.56
CA LEU A 54 -26.97 10.50 -12.93
C LEU A 54 -25.56 10.38 -13.49
N GLY A 55 -25.15 11.31 -14.36
CA GLY A 55 -23.79 11.33 -14.90
C GLY A 55 -22.74 11.60 -13.83
N HIS A 56 -23.01 12.54 -12.93
CA HIS A 56 -22.18 12.82 -11.76
C HIS A 56 -22.01 11.58 -10.88
N GLN A 57 -23.11 10.90 -10.54
CA GLN A 57 -23.06 9.69 -9.72
C GLN A 57 -22.25 8.57 -10.39
N ALA A 58 -22.46 8.31 -11.69
CA ALA A 58 -21.70 7.30 -12.42
C ALA A 58 -20.18 7.60 -12.45
N CYS A 59 -19.80 8.88 -12.57
CA CYS A 59 -18.40 9.28 -12.48
C CYS A 59 -17.86 9.11 -11.05
N MET A 60 -18.62 9.47 -10.03
CA MET A 60 -18.21 9.32 -8.63
C MET A 60 -18.04 7.85 -8.24
N ASP A 61 -18.94 6.98 -8.66
CA ASP A 61 -18.84 5.54 -8.43
C ASP A 61 -17.56 4.97 -9.05
N ALA A 62 -17.29 5.29 -10.33
CA ALA A 62 -16.11 4.81 -11.03
C ALA A 62 -14.79 5.33 -10.43
N VAL A 63 -14.76 6.60 -10.02
CA VAL A 63 -13.60 7.20 -9.35
C VAL A 63 -13.36 6.54 -8.00
N THR A 64 -14.41 6.40 -7.18
CA THR A 64 -14.31 5.82 -5.84
C THR A 64 -13.87 4.36 -5.92
N GLU A 65 -14.44 3.57 -6.83
CA GLU A 65 -14.05 2.18 -7.07
C GLU A 65 -12.56 2.09 -7.43
N CYS A 66 -12.12 2.85 -8.44
CA CYS A 66 -10.74 2.81 -8.91
C CYS A 66 -9.72 3.14 -7.80
N PHE A 67 -9.96 4.21 -7.04
CA PHE A 67 -9.03 4.60 -5.99
C PHE A 67 -9.09 3.67 -4.78
N THR A 68 -10.27 3.16 -4.42
CA THR A 68 -10.40 2.21 -3.31
C THR A 68 -9.63 0.92 -3.61
N THR A 69 -9.75 0.37 -4.82
CA THR A 69 -8.97 -0.81 -5.23
C THR A 69 -7.47 -0.55 -5.17
N ASN A 70 -7.00 0.61 -5.66
CA ASN A 70 -5.57 0.95 -5.58
C ASN A 70 -5.07 1.07 -4.13
N ILE A 71 -5.88 1.60 -3.22
CA ILE A 71 -5.56 1.72 -1.78
C ILE A 71 -5.46 0.33 -1.13
N GLU A 72 -6.36 -0.58 -1.48
CA GLU A 72 -6.32 -1.98 -1.03
C GLU A 72 -5.05 -2.68 -1.55
N ASP A 73 -4.71 -2.50 -2.83
CA ASP A 73 -3.50 -3.08 -3.43
C ASP A 73 -2.22 -2.56 -2.75
N LEU A 74 -2.14 -1.26 -2.47
CA LEU A 74 -1.01 -0.67 -1.74
C LEU A 74 -0.86 -1.28 -0.34
N THR A 75 -1.99 -1.53 0.34
CA THR A 75 -2.01 -2.18 1.66
C THR A 75 -1.51 -3.63 1.57
N GLY A 76 -1.94 -4.37 0.54
CA GLY A 76 -1.48 -5.74 0.31
C GLY A 76 0.02 -5.81 0.00
N LEU A 77 0.53 -4.86 -0.80
CA LEU A 77 1.95 -4.78 -1.13
C LEU A 77 2.82 -4.41 0.08
N SER A 78 2.38 -3.46 0.92
CA SER A 78 3.15 -3.08 2.13
C SER A 78 3.22 -4.24 3.12
N GLN A 79 2.13 -5.00 3.27
CA GLN A 79 2.13 -6.21 4.09
C GLN A 79 3.06 -7.29 3.53
N ALA A 80 3.01 -7.54 2.22
CA ALA A 80 3.88 -8.54 1.58
C ALA A 80 5.38 -8.19 1.73
N LEU A 81 5.74 -6.90 1.71
CA LEU A 81 7.11 -6.48 1.98
C LEU A 81 7.52 -6.75 3.43
N ARG A 82 6.65 -6.50 4.40
CA ARG A 82 6.93 -6.81 5.81
C ARG A 82 7.15 -8.31 6.02
N GLU A 83 6.28 -9.14 5.45
CA GLU A 83 6.43 -10.60 5.49
C GLU A 83 7.75 -11.04 4.85
N MET A 84 8.13 -10.47 3.70
CA MET A 84 9.41 -10.75 3.06
C MET A 84 10.62 -10.35 3.91
N ALA A 85 10.54 -9.23 4.65
CA ALA A 85 11.62 -8.80 5.55
C ALA A 85 11.78 -9.78 6.73
N ASP A 86 10.66 -10.22 7.30
CA ASP A 86 10.65 -11.16 8.43
C ASP A 86 11.17 -12.55 8.00
N ASP A 87 10.75 -13.04 6.83
CA ASP A 87 11.26 -14.30 6.25
C ASP A 87 12.77 -14.25 6.01
N HIS A 88 13.30 -13.09 5.58
CA HIS A 88 14.73 -12.90 5.37
C HIS A 88 15.51 -12.96 6.69
N GLU A 89 15.03 -12.31 7.75
CA GLU A 89 15.68 -12.37 9.07
C GLU A 89 15.65 -13.78 9.65
N VAL A 90 14.52 -14.47 9.56
CA VAL A 90 14.40 -15.85 10.05
C VAL A 90 15.37 -16.77 9.31
N SER A 91 15.45 -16.65 7.99
CA SER A 91 16.38 -17.46 7.20
C SER A 91 17.85 -17.18 7.58
N ASP A 92 18.22 -15.92 7.81
CA ASP A 92 19.57 -15.54 8.20
C ASP A 92 19.93 -16.08 9.59
N ASP A 93 19.01 -16.00 10.54
CA ASP A 93 19.17 -16.53 11.90
C ASP A 93 19.31 -18.06 11.91
N GLU A 94 18.51 -18.77 11.11
CA GLU A 94 18.60 -20.23 10.96
C GLU A 94 19.95 -20.64 10.38
N ILE A 95 20.43 -19.93 9.36
CA ILE A 95 21.75 -20.17 8.76
C ILE A 95 22.85 -19.92 9.79
N ALA A 96 22.80 -18.79 10.51
CA ALA A 96 23.77 -18.45 11.54
C ALA A 96 23.83 -19.51 12.66
N ALA A 97 22.67 -20.02 13.09
CA ALA A 97 22.58 -21.09 14.08
C ALA A 97 23.22 -22.39 13.59
N VAL A 98 22.98 -22.79 12.34
CA VAL A 98 23.59 -23.99 11.74
C VAL A 98 25.11 -23.85 11.66
N PHE A 99 25.62 -22.68 11.24
CA PHE A 99 27.07 -22.45 11.20
C PHE A 99 27.72 -22.43 12.58
N ALA A 100 27.06 -21.83 13.58
CA ALA A 100 27.53 -21.84 14.96
C ALA A 100 27.61 -23.27 15.53
N GLN A 101 26.63 -24.12 15.20
CA GLN A 101 26.64 -25.53 15.55
C GLN A 101 27.83 -26.26 14.90
N PHE A 102 28.02 -26.12 13.58
CA PHE A 102 29.16 -26.75 12.90
C PHE A 102 30.51 -26.29 13.44
N GLN A 103 30.65 -25.02 13.81
CA GLN A 103 31.88 -24.51 14.42
C GLN A 103 32.12 -25.13 15.81
N GLY A 104 31.08 -25.31 16.61
CA GLY A 104 31.15 -26.02 17.89
C GLY A 104 31.55 -27.49 17.73
N ASP A 105 30.96 -28.18 16.75
CA ASP A 105 31.26 -29.58 16.44
C ASP A 105 32.71 -29.77 15.95
N LEU A 106 33.24 -28.82 15.16
CA LEU A 106 34.63 -28.85 14.68
C LEU A 106 35.65 -28.43 15.74
N GLY A 107 35.30 -27.52 16.66
CA GLY A 107 36.19 -27.05 17.72
C GLY A 107 36.30 -28.00 18.93
N THR A 108 35.47 -29.05 18.96
CA THR A 108 35.48 -30.09 20.00
C THR A 108 36.16 -31.41 19.55
N ALA A 109 36.74 -31.44 18.35
CA ALA A 109 37.61 -32.50 17.82
C ALA A 109 39.10 -32.14 17.96
#